data_AF-A0A1B6I247-F1
#
_entry.id   AF-A0A1B6I247-F1
#
_cell.length_a   1.000
_cell.length_b   1.000
_cell.length_c   1.000
_cell.angle_alpha   90.00
_cell.angle_beta   90.00
_cell.angle_gamma   90.00
#
_symmetry.space_group_name_H-M   'P 1'
#
loop_
_entity.id
_entity.type
_entity.pdbx_description
1 polymer ?
#
loop_
_entity_poly.entity_id
_entity_poly.type
_entity_poly.pdbx_seq_one_letter_code
_entity_poly.pdbx_strand_id
1 'polypeptide(L)'
;GEKCIPSGGWTFNMDPIGRRNGHQPSEHMQQVITKTINEAKTLISKKQVDAGICVTQRMVQECLDMLRGAMMIVYPMNLPPHDVIRQEFDNTEDLSGTQASLEVIDPSLSQLWFSGKEMQRGKKIIRLLRQK
;
A
#
# COMPACT_ATOMS: atom_id res chain seq x y z
N GLY A 1 -4.18 -15.48 23.42
CA GLY A 1 -3.40 -14.72 22.43
C GLY A 1 -3.64 -15.31 21.07
N GLU A 2 -3.94 -14.49 20.08
CA GLU A 2 -4.19 -14.96 18.71
C GLU A 2 -2.94 -15.66 18.14
N LYS A 3 -3.16 -16.77 17.45
CA LYS A 3 -2.10 -17.62 16.89
C LYS A 3 -1.55 -17.02 15.59
N CYS A 4 -0.86 -15.90 15.68
CA CYS A 4 -0.06 -15.35 14.58
C CYS A 4 1.39 -15.84 14.73
N ILE A 5 1.74 -16.93 14.06
CA ILE A 5 3.08 -17.51 14.13
C ILE A 5 3.70 -17.41 12.74
N PRO A 6 4.88 -16.80 12.59
CA PRO A 6 5.50 -16.70 11.29
C PRO A 6 6.08 -18.03 10.83
N SER A 7 6.14 -18.22 9.52
CA SER A 7 6.80 -19.34 8.86
C SER A 7 8.30 -19.35 9.14
N GLY A 8 8.92 -20.53 9.21
CA GLY A 8 10.38 -20.64 9.30
C GLY A 8 10.99 -20.26 10.66
N GLY A 9 10.20 -20.29 11.73
CA GLY A 9 10.64 -20.02 13.11
C GLY A 9 10.55 -18.54 13.51
N TRP A 10 10.61 -18.30 14.82
CA TRP A 10 10.48 -16.96 15.41
C TRP A 10 11.37 -16.77 16.62
N THR A 11 11.70 -15.51 16.90
CA THR A 11 12.33 -15.08 18.16
C THR A 11 11.38 -14.19 18.93
N PHE A 12 11.44 -14.26 20.26
CA PHE A 12 10.61 -13.39 21.09
C PHE A 12 11.16 -11.96 21.05
N ASN A 13 10.32 -11.02 20.61
CA ASN A 13 10.56 -9.60 20.72
C ASN A 13 9.31 -8.95 21.29
N MET A 14 9.39 -8.46 22.52
CA MET A 14 8.22 -7.91 23.20
C MET A 14 7.69 -6.70 22.43
N ASP A 15 6.39 -6.71 22.12
CA ASP A 15 5.72 -5.54 21.58
C ASP A 15 5.36 -4.58 22.73
N PRO A 16 5.99 -3.40 22.82
CA PRO A 16 5.71 -2.44 23.90
C PRO A 16 4.28 -1.88 23.84
N ILE A 17 3.62 -1.92 22.68
CA ILE A 17 2.29 -1.36 22.45
C ILE A 17 1.21 -2.45 22.55
N GLY A 18 1.59 -3.72 22.42
CA GLY A 18 0.68 -4.87 22.53
C GLY A 18 -0.27 -5.04 21.34
N ARG A 19 0.06 -4.51 20.16
CA ARG A 19 -0.68 -4.73 18.90
C ARG A 19 -0.30 -6.06 18.23
N ARG A 20 0.79 -6.68 18.68
CA ARG A 20 1.35 -7.93 18.20
C ARG A 20 1.64 -8.86 19.38
N ASN A 21 1.82 -10.14 19.07
CA ASN A 21 2.11 -11.16 20.07
C ASN A 21 3.60 -11.35 20.38
N GLY A 22 4.46 -10.51 19.81
CA GLY A 22 5.91 -10.57 20.00
C GLY A 22 6.63 -11.73 19.31
N HIS A 23 5.96 -12.45 18.41
CA HIS A 23 6.62 -13.46 17.57
C HIS A 23 7.29 -12.80 16.37
N GLN A 24 8.55 -12.41 16.52
CA GLN A 24 9.32 -11.81 15.44
C GLN A 24 9.77 -12.89 14.44
N PRO A 25 9.57 -12.69 13.12
CA PRO A 25 9.99 -13.65 12.10
C PRO A 25 11.52 -13.77 12.05
N SER A 26 12.02 -14.91 11.59
CA SER A 26 13.45 -15.13 11.39
C SER A 26 14.06 -14.10 10.43
N GLU A 27 15.38 -13.88 10.51
CA GLU A 27 16.09 -12.91 9.66
C GLU A 27 15.83 -13.17 8.17
N HIS A 28 15.81 -14.43 7.76
CA HIS A 28 15.50 -14.81 6.39
C HIS A 28 14.09 -14.36 5.95
N MET A 29 13.08 -14.54 6.80
CA MET A 29 11.71 -14.08 6.51
C MET A 29 11.59 -12.56 6.52
N GLN A 30 12.35 -11.87 7.39
CA GLN A 30 12.44 -10.40 7.36
C GLN A 30 13.05 -9.91 6.04
N GLN A 31 14.05 -10.61 5.50
CA GLN A 31 14.65 -10.31 4.20
C GLN A 31 13.64 -10.47 3.06
N VAL A 32 12.75 -11.47 3.10
CA VAL A 32 11.66 -11.63 2.12
C VAL A 32 10.79 -10.37 2.09
N ILE A 33 10.30 -9.93 3.26
CA ILE A 33 9.47 -8.70 3.36
C ILE A 33 10.24 -7.48 2.85
N THR A 34 11.48 -7.31 3.30
CA THR A 34 12.32 -6.16 2.93
C THR A 34 12.59 -6.10 1.44
N LYS A 35 12.88 -7.25 0.82
CA LYS A 35 13.09 -7.35 -0.63
C LYS A 35 11.82 -6.97 -1.40
N THR A 36 10.67 -7.51 -1.00
CA THR A 36 9.39 -7.18 -1.63
C THR A 36 9.04 -5.69 -1.50
N ILE A 37 9.32 -5.07 -0.35
CA ILE A 37 9.14 -3.61 -0.17
C ILE A 37 10.00 -2.83 -1.15
N ASN A 38 11.26 -3.23 -1.35
CA ASN A 38 12.16 -2.55 -2.29
C ASN A 38 11.73 -2.73 -3.74
N GLU A 39 11.21 -3.90 -4.11
CA GLU A 39 10.64 -4.17 -5.43
C GLU A 39 9.41 -3.30 -5.69
N ALA A 40 8.45 -3.26 -4.75
CA ALA A 40 7.28 -2.40 -4.82
C ALA A 40 7.66 -0.91 -4.95
N LYS A 41 8.60 -0.43 -4.12
CA LYS A 41 9.11 0.95 -4.19
C LYS A 41 9.74 1.27 -5.55
N THR A 42 10.45 0.31 -6.14
CA THR A 42 11.09 0.50 -7.45
C THR A 42 10.04 0.67 -8.55
N LEU A 43 8.97 -0.14 -8.52
CA LEU A 43 7.88 -0.10 -9.50
C LEU A 43 7.12 1.23 -9.54
N ILE A 44 6.98 1.91 -8.41
CA ILE A 44 6.32 3.22 -8.30
C ILE A 44 7.32 4.40 -8.17
N SER A 45 8.62 4.13 -8.31
CA SER A 45 9.64 5.16 -8.11
C SER A 45 9.62 6.23 -9.19
N LYS A 46 10.15 7.41 -8.86
CA LYS A 46 10.36 8.51 -9.81
C LYS A 46 11.21 8.11 -11.03
N LYS A 47 12.05 7.08 -10.91
CA LYS A 47 12.87 6.55 -12.02
C LYS A 47 12.01 6.10 -13.20
N GLN A 48 10.77 5.68 -12.95
CA GLN A 48 9.83 5.33 -14.02
C GLN A 48 9.49 6.54 -14.89
N VAL A 49 9.36 7.72 -14.28
CA VAL A 49 9.12 8.98 -15.00
C VAL A 49 10.33 9.33 -15.87
N ASP A 50 11.53 9.19 -15.32
CA ASP A 50 12.78 9.43 -16.07
C ASP A 50 12.93 8.46 -17.26
N ALA A 51 12.42 7.23 -17.11
CA ALA A 51 12.36 6.22 -18.17
C ALA A 51 11.15 6.39 -19.14
N GLY A 52 10.29 7.41 -18.93
CA GLY A 52 9.10 7.63 -19.74
C GLY A 52 7.97 6.61 -19.53
N ILE A 53 8.02 5.83 -18.45
CA ILE A 53 7.02 4.83 -18.09
C ILE A 53 5.95 5.48 -17.20
N CYS A 54 4.71 5.44 -17.67
CA CYS A 54 3.56 5.94 -16.91
C CYS A 54 3.14 4.93 -15.84
N VAL A 55 3.06 5.37 -14.58
CA VAL A 55 2.52 4.56 -13.49
C VAL A 55 1.01 4.44 -13.67
N THR A 56 0.51 3.21 -13.67
CA THR A 56 -0.93 2.92 -13.85
C THR A 56 -1.53 2.33 -12.57
N GLN A 57 -2.86 2.44 -12.42
CA GLN A 57 -3.56 1.82 -11.29
C GLN A 57 -3.32 0.31 -11.21
N ARG A 58 -3.15 -0.36 -12.36
CA ARG A 58 -2.78 -1.79 -12.42
C ARG A 58 -1.42 -2.05 -11.78
N MET A 59 -0.41 -1.23 -12.07
CA MET A 59 0.92 -1.38 -11.44
C MET A 59 0.86 -1.18 -9.93
N VAL A 60 0.02 -0.24 -9.46
CA VAL A 60 -0.19 -0.03 -8.02
C VAL A 60 -0.87 -1.26 -7.40
N GLN A 61 -1.87 -1.84 -8.06
CA GLN A 61 -2.52 -3.07 -7.61
C GLN A 61 -1.52 -4.24 -7.55
N GLU A 62 -0.68 -4.41 -8.57
CA GLU A 62 0.38 -5.43 -8.60
C GLU A 62 1.36 -5.26 -7.42
N CYS A 63 1.71 -4.02 -7.06
CA CYS A 63 2.54 -3.76 -5.88
C CYS A 63 1.84 -4.17 -4.57
N LEU A 64 0.56 -3.86 -4.43
CA LEU A 64 -0.23 -4.24 -3.25
C LEU A 64 -0.36 -5.76 -3.14
N ASP A 65 -0.63 -6.45 -4.26
CA ASP A 65 -0.76 -7.90 -4.31
C ASP A 65 0.57 -8.60 -3.96
N MET A 66 1.68 -8.04 -4.43
CA MET A 66 3.03 -8.53 -4.09
C MET A 66 3.31 -8.42 -2.60
N LEU A 67 2.98 -7.28 -1.98
CA LEU A 67 3.13 -7.06 -0.54
C LEU A 67 2.23 -7.99 0.28
N ARG A 68 0.97 -8.20 -0.15
CA ARG A 68 0.06 -9.17 0.46
C ARG A 68 0.62 -10.59 0.37
N GLY A 69 1.15 -10.97 -0.80
CA GLY A 69 1.80 -12.27 -1.00
C GLY A 69 2.97 -12.49 -0.05
N ALA A 70 3.86 -11.51 0.10
CA ALA A 70 4.96 -11.58 1.06
C ALA A 70 4.47 -11.74 2.50
N MET A 71 3.40 -11.02 2.88
CA MET A 71 2.80 -11.17 4.20
C MET A 71 2.17 -12.54 4.40
N MET A 72 1.55 -13.16 3.39
CA MET A 72 1.03 -14.53 3.49
C MET A 72 2.15 -15.58 3.60
N ILE A 73 3.30 -15.36 2.95
CA ILE A 73 4.47 -16.24 3.07
C ILE A 73 4.99 -16.22 4.52
N VAL A 74 5.18 -15.01 5.07
CA VAL A 74 5.71 -14.87 6.43
C VAL A 74 4.66 -15.21 7.48
N TYR A 75 3.41 -14.81 7.30
CA TYR A 75 2.31 -15.04 8.24
C TYR A 75 1.11 -15.71 7.53
N PRO A 76 1.15 -17.03 7.32
CA PRO A 76 0.10 -17.75 6.59
C PRO A 76 -1.27 -17.74 7.30
N MET A 77 -1.28 -17.51 8.61
CA MET A 77 -2.49 -17.39 9.42
C MET A 77 -3.06 -15.96 9.47
N ASN A 78 -2.52 -15.06 8.63
CA ASN A 78 -2.68 -13.61 8.70
C ASN A 78 -2.11 -12.98 9.99
N LEU A 79 -1.94 -11.67 9.93
CA LEU A 79 -1.68 -10.85 11.10
C LEU A 79 -2.96 -10.74 11.96
N PRO A 80 -2.83 -10.37 13.24
CA PRO A 80 -3.97 -10.02 14.09
C PRO A 80 -4.92 -9.03 13.39
N PRO A 81 -6.26 -9.14 13.57
CA PRO A 81 -7.23 -8.28 12.91
C PRO A 81 -7.12 -6.81 13.35
N HIS A 82 -6.51 -6.56 14.51
CA HIS A 82 -6.23 -5.23 15.04
C HIS A 82 -4.83 -4.70 14.65
N ASP A 83 -4.01 -5.48 13.91
CA ASP A 83 -2.75 -4.99 13.39
C ASP A 83 -3.02 -4.00 12.25
N VAL A 84 -2.38 -2.84 12.32
CA VAL A 84 -2.53 -1.74 11.34
C VAL A 84 -2.25 -2.24 9.92
N ILE A 85 -1.23 -3.06 9.73
CA ILE A 85 -0.88 -3.59 8.40
C ILE A 85 -2.03 -4.40 7.81
N ARG A 86 -2.73 -5.17 8.65
CA ARG A 86 -3.88 -5.96 8.19
C ARG A 86 -5.06 -5.06 7.84
N GLN A 87 -5.34 -4.07 8.68
CA GLN A 87 -6.42 -3.12 8.46
C GLN A 87 -6.23 -2.33 7.16
N GLU A 88 -5.00 -1.93 6.86
CA GLU A 88 -4.62 -1.22 5.63
C GLU A 88 -4.82 -2.09 4.39
N PHE A 89 -4.40 -3.37 4.43
CA PHE A 89 -4.67 -4.27 3.30
C PHE A 89 -6.15 -4.58 3.11
N ASP A 90 -6.92 -4.64 4.19
CA ASP A 90 -8.36 -4.92 4.12
C ASP A 90 -9.19 -3.66 3.89
N ASN A 91 -8.57 -2.48 3.89
CA ASN A 91 -9.23 -1.17 3.80
C ASN A 91 -10.34 -1.01 4.87
N THR A 92 -10.00 -1.43 6.10
CA THR A 92 -10.88 -1.40 7.30
C THR A 92 -10.32 -0.53 8.42
N GLU A 93 -9.24 0.19 8.14
CA GLU A 93 -8.67 1.18 9.05
C GLU A 93 -9.68 2.30 9.34
N ASP A 94 -9.69 2.73 10.59
CA ASP A 94 -10.44 3.92 11.00
C ASP A 94 -9.52 5.14 10.92
N LEU A 95 -9.76 5.98 9.92
CA LEU A 95 -9.02 7.24 9.76
C LEU A 95 -9.65 8.39 10.55
N SER A 96 -10.79 8.19 11.22
CA SER A 96 -11.50 9.28 11.90
C SER A 96 -10.62 10.01 12.92
N GLY A 97 -10.61 11.34 12.87
CA GLY A 97 -9.77 12.16 13.75
C GLY A 97 -8.27 12.14 13.44
N THR A 98 -7.82 11.44 12.40
CA THR A 98 -6.41 11.42 11.97
C THR A 98 -6.14 12.45 10.87
N GLN A 99 -4.90 12.90 10.70
CA GLN A 99 -4.50 13.74 9.57
C GLN A 99 -4.68 13.03 8.22
N ALA A 100 -4.53 11.70 8.17
CA ALA A 100 -4.71 10.90 6.97
C ALA A 100 -6.13 10.99 6.40
N SER A 101 -7.16 11.17 7.25
CA SER A 101 -8.54 11.38 6.78
C SER A 101 -8.72 12.59 5.87
N LEU A 102 -7.88 13.63 6.02
CA LEU A 102 -7.93 14.83 5.18
C LEU A 102 -7.34 14.60 3.78
N GLU A 103 -6.51 13.56 3.63
CA GLU A 103 -5.88 13.20 2.36
C GLU A 103 -6.75 12.25 1.53
N VAL A 104 -7.78 11.63 2.14
CA VAL A 104 -8.71 10.75 1.44
C VAL A 104 -9.67 11.59 0.59
N ILE A 105 -9.54 11.45 -0.72
CA ILE A 105 -10.37 12.15 -1.70
C ILE A 105 -11.31 11.14 -2.36
N ASP A 106 -12.62 11.31 -2.17
CA ASP A 106 -13.62 10.51 -2.87
C ASP A 106 -13.54 10.74 -4.40
N PRO A 107 -13.30 9.70 -5.22
CA PRO A 107 -13.29 9.81 -6.67
C PRO A 107 -14.58 10.40 -7.28
N SER A 108 -15.72 10.24 -6.62
CA SER A 108 -17.01 10.77 -7.09
C SER A 108 -17.18 12.26 -6.80
N LEU A 109 -16.56 12.76 -5.74
CA LEU A 109 -16.62 14.17 -5.33
C LEU A 109 -15.42 14.99 -5.84
N SER A 110 -14.44 14.34 -6.47
CA SER A 110 -13.22 14.98 -6.95
C SER A 110 -13.27 15.40 -8.42
N GLN A 111 -12.69 16.56 -8.69
CA GLN A 111 -12.53 17.12 -10.02
C GLN A 111 -11.09 17.58 -10.22
N LEU A 112 -10.58 17.43 -11.43
CA LEU A 112 -9.24 17.91 -11.81
C LEU A 112 -9.40 19.11 -12.75
N TRP A 113 -8.66 20.18 -12.53
CA TRP A 113 -8.75 21.41 -13.30
C TRP A 113 -7.40 21.76 -13.91
N PHE A 114 -7.41 22.22 -15.16
CA PHE A 114 -6.22 22.71 -15.84
C PHE A 114 -6.55 23.97 -16.64
N SER A 115 -5.81 25.06 -16.38
CA SER A 115 -5.97 26.35 -17.06
C SER A 115 -7.43 26.86 -17.08
N GLY A 116 -8.10 26.83 -15.93
CA GLY A 116 -9.48 27.31 -15.77
C GLY A 116 -10.57 26.42 -16.40
N LYS A 117 -10.23 25.21 -16.86
CA LYS A 117 -11.19 24.24 -17.41
C LYS A 117 -11.15 22.93 -16.63
N GLU A 118 -12.33 22.35 -16.41
CA GLU A 118 -12.47 21.03 -15.81
C GLU A 118 -11.99 19.93 -16.77
N MET A 119 -11.18 19.01 -16.24
CA MET A 119 -10.69 17.83 -16.92
C MET A 119 -11.68 16.67 -16.73
N GLN A 120 -12.49 16.43 -17.74
CA GLN A 120 -13.45 15.34 -17.75
C GLN A 120 -12.75 13.97 -17.72
N ARG A 121 -13.15 13.10 -16.78
CA ARG A 121 -12.61 11.74 -16.62
C ARG A 121 -12.71 10.95 -17.94
N GLY A 122 -11.66 10.20 -18.26
CA GLY A 122 -11.58 9.39 -19.49
C GLY A 122 -11.39 10.18 -20.79
N LYS A 123 -11.30 11.51 -20.76
CA LYS A 123 -10.98 12.33 -21.94
C LYS A 123 -9.49 12.65 -21.99
N LYS A 124 -8.90 12.64 -23.19
CA LYS A 124 -7.50 13.04 -23.40
C LYS A 124 -7.34 14.55 -23.20
N ILE A 125 -6.26 14.95 -22.55
CA ILE A 125 -5.89 16.36 -22.29
C ILE A 125 -5.87 17.20 -23.57
N ILE A 126 -5.45 16.61 -24.69
CA ILE A 126 -5.40 17.30 -25.99
C ILE A 126 -6.75 17.91 -26.41
N ARG A 127 -7.89 17.38 -25.92
CA ARG A 127 -9.21 17.97 -26.18
C ARG A 127 -9.36 19.35 -25.54
N LEU A 128 -8.73 19.60 -24.40
CA LEU A 128 -8.74 20.90 -23.72
C LEU A 128 -7.83 21.92 -24.42
N LEU A 129 -6.72 21.45 -24.99
CA LEU A 129 -5.71 22.29 -25.66
C LEU A 129 -6.11 22.73 -27.07
N ARG A 130 -7.01 22.00 -27.73
CA ARG A 130 -7.41 22.25 -29.14
C ARG A 130 -8.57 23.24 -29.33
N GLN A 131 -9.16 23.77 -28.25
CA GLN A 131 -10.28 24.71 -28.34
C GLN A 131 -9.81 26.18 -28.40
N LYS A 132 -8.91 26.51 -29.32
CA LYS A 132 -8.64 27.91 -29.70
C LYS A 132 -9.45 28.24 -30.95
#